data_AF-A0A1C6AB81-F1
#
_entry.id   AF-A0A1C6AB81-F1
#
_cell.length_a   1.000
_cell.length_b   1.000
_cell.length_c   1.000
_cell.angle_alpha   90.00
_cell.angle_beta   90.00
_cell.angle_gamma   90.00
#
_symmetry.space_group_name_H-M   'P 1'
#
loop_
_entity.id
_entity.type
_entity.pdbx_description
1 polymer ?
#
loop_
_entity_poly.entity_id
_entity_poly.type
_entity_poly.pdbx_seq_one_letter_code
_entity_poly.pdbx_strand_id
1 'polypeptide(L)'
;MRKQTKIAAVVSAAALLALGASMTSFAASKGTWMMVDGEWYCYDKNGDAYTNVFCSSNGKEYYVGDDGQLVRSEWVEYDGDYYFVNSSGAKITNDWRLTTPYDDDSADEEWYYFKSNGKRAENEKITYKGKSYYFDTDGKMLTGWVTTGEGTSAVNEATDYVKDHTFYCDETGARVEGAWVKDTKPGTDDDDADADEYWYYLKKSTGKPATGKQANINGQIYLFNNAGQMQYGWVAATSSDEKYYQLDKEDEEVAMSAADGDDVYYCGDEDDGHAKKNKWMKTWLPDNTDEEEDDKEWFWFDKNGKLYKTSDSNASTATKYKFEDGKLIIDKKSDGTPKTYEVAKKKVNSKDYWFRTDGVMVSKFYLIDDNMYYFGGADDGSMKTGSQSIKDNAGDTYKFYFYTKDQSSEYESNDKLPLHKGAGVIGNQGNKLYYYGMQIQADDYKYQIAEVNGKKFIVNSNGSIQHSNTEYKEDGDVLIDAKKASYDTTNKQYKYATDVTSNVADIDLNDFVEGK
;
A
#
# COMPACT_ATOMS: atom_id res chain seq x y z
N MET A 1 15.97 -8.18 -28.28
CA MET A 1 15.29 -7.15 -29.15
C MET A 1 14.26 -6.35 -28.33
N ARG A 2 14.64 -5.18 -27.80
CA ARG A 2 13.73 -4.36 -26.95
C ARG A 2 12.46 -3.91 -27.71
N LYS A 3 11.28 -4.14 -27.15
CA LYS A 3 10.00 -3.60 -27.67
C LYS A 3 9.90 -2.12 -27.28
N GLN A 4 10.07 -1.22 -28.24
CA GLN A 4 9.86 0.22 -28.02
C GLN A 4 8.40 0.53 -27.65
N THR A 5 8.11 0.68 -26.36
CA THR A 5 6.84 1.20 -25.85
C THR A 5 6.77 2.69 -26.17
N LYS A 6 6.04 3.03 -27.24
CA LYS A 6 6.06 4.37 -27.88
C LYS A 6 5.43 5.47 -27.03
N ILE A 7 6.15 5.95 -26.01
CA ILE A 7 5.89 7.23 -25.36
C ILE A 7 6.35 8.33 -26.30
N ALA A 8 5.45 9.25 -26.68
CA ALA A 8 5.71 10.31 -27.65
C ALA A 8 6.51 11.48 -27.03
N ALA A 9 7.77 11.23 -26.64
CA ALA A 9 8.71 12.28 -26.28
C ALA A 9 9.09 13.10 -27.53
N VAL A 10 9.09 14.43 -27.40
CA VAL A 10 9.48 15.32 -28.51
C VAL A 10 10.99 15.29 -28.68
N VAL A 11 11.47 14.56 -29.68
CA VAL A 11 12.89 14.50 -30.07
C VAL A 11 13.37 15.90 -30.47
N SER A 12 14.12 16.54 -29.58
CA SER A 12 14.65 17.89 -29.74
C SER A 12 16.18 17.89 -29.70
N ALA A 13 16.76 16.97 -30.49
CA ALA A 13 18.20 16.72 -30.60
C ALA A 13 18.63 16.57 -32.09
N ALA A 14 18.20 17.51 -32.94
CA ALA A 14 18.49 17.49 -34.38
C ALA A 14 18.82 18.90 -34.92
N ALA A 15 19.87 19.53 -34.39
CA ALA A 15 20.42 20.78 -34.93
C ALA A 15 21.29 20.51 -36.17
N LEU A 16 20.67 19.99 -37.24
CA LEU A 16 21.34 19.64 -38.49
C LEU A 16 21.87 20.89 -39.21
N LEU A 17 23.18 21.17 -39.08
CA LEU A 17 23.84 22.31 -39.73
C LEU A 17 24.88 21.86 -40.76
N ALA A 18 24.38 21.41 -41.92
CA ALA A 18 25.17 21.30 -43.13
C ALA A 18 25.50 22.70 -43.69
N LEU A 19 26.54 23.35 -43.16
CA LEU A 19 27.07 24.61 -43.68
C LEU A 19 28.24 24.36 -44.62
N GLY A 20 27.95 24.22 -45.91
CA GLY A 20 28.95 24.31 -46.96
C GLY A 20 29.53 25.72 -47.02
N ALA A 21 30.79 25.88 -46.61
CA ALA A 21 31.55 27.14 -46.70
C ALA A 21 32.86 26.89 -47.45
N SER A 22 33.12 27.68 -48.49
CA SER A 22 34.39 27.66 -49.21
C SER A 22 35.51 28.19 -48.31
N MET A 23 36.51 27.35 -48.04
CA MET A 23 37.60 27.71 -47.12
C MET A 23 38.55 28.72 -47.75
N THR A 24 38.62 29.91 -47.15
CA THR A 24 39.70 30.89 -47.37
C THR A 24 40.82 30.70 -46.34
N SER A 25 42.00 31.25 -46.65
CA SER A 25 43.28 30.91 -46.00
C SER A 25 43.27 30.95 -44.45
N PHE A 26 43.77 29.88 -43.85
CA PHE A 26 43.86 29.67 -42.41
C PHE A 26 45.12 30.32 -41.81
N ALA A 27 44.93 31.33 -40.95
CA ALA A 27 46.01 31.89 -40.12
C ALA A 27 46.14 31.08 -38.81
N ALA A 28 47.36 30.84 -38.34
CA ALA A 28 47.62 29.90 -37.25
C ALA A 28 48.54 30.46 -36.16
N SER A 29 48.25 30.03 -34.93
CA SER A 29 48.98 30.39 -33.70
C SER A 29 50.10 29.40 -33.40
N LYS A 30 49.97 28.17 -33.91
CA LYS A 30 50.97 27.10 -33.84
C LYS A 30 51.04 26.43 -35.22
N GLY A 31 52.16 26.70 -35.91
CA GLY A 31 52.45 26.24 -37.26
C GLY A 31 51.83 27.08 -38.39
N THR A 32 52.15 26.73 -39.64
CA THR A 32 51.62 27.33 -40.88
C THR A 32 50.96 26.25 -41.73
N TRP A 33 49.71 26.45 -42.14
CA TRP A 33 48.98 25.48 -42.95
C TRP A 33 49.26 25.66 -44.44
N MET A 34 49.63 24.57 -45.12
CA MET A 34 49.80 24.54 -46.57
C MET A 34 49.10 23.32 -47.17
N MET A 35 48.54 23.49 -48.37
CA MET A 35 47.89 22.43 -49.14
C MET A 35 48.91 21.81 -50.10
N VAL A 36 49.14 20.50 -50.02
CA VAL A 36 50.08 19.75 -50.85
C VAL A 36 49.36 18.54 -51.45
N ASP A 37 49.37 18.43 -52.78
CA ASP A 37 48.77 17.35 -53.59
C ASP A 37 47.30 16.98 -53.28
N GLY A 38 46.57 17.90 -52.62
CA GLY A 38 45.15 17.76 -52.28
C GLY A 38 44.88 17.78 -50.77
N GLU A 39 45.92 17.63 -49.95
CA GLU A 39 45.80 17.44 -48.50
C GLU A 39 46.51 18.53 -47.68
N TRP A 40 46.00 18.76 -46.47
CA TRP A 40 46.46 19.84 -45.59
C TRP A 40 47.55 19.35 -44.64
N TYR A 41 48.67 20.06 -44.62
CA TYR A 41 49.81 19.82 -43.74
C TYR A 41 50.07 21.07 -42.87
N CYS A 42 50.54 20.85 -41.64
CA CYS A 42 50.95 21.91 -40.73
C CYS A 42 52.48 21.96 -40.62
N TYR A 43 53.09 23.11 -40.85
CA TYR A 43 54.55 23.28 -40.85
C TYR A 43 55.04 24.15 -39.69
N ASP A 44 56.26 23.90 -39.22
CA ASP A 44 56.96 24.69 -38.21
C ASP A 44 57.50 26.03 -38.80
N LYS A 45 58.28 26.77 -38.00
CA LYS A 45 58.90 28.05 -38.39
C LYS A 45 60.14 27.91 -39.31
N ASN A 46 60.73 26.73 -39.41
CA ASN A 46 61.89 26.43 -40.29
C ASN A 46 61.42 25.90 -41.66
N GLY A 47 60.21 25.34 -41.70
CA GLY A 47 59.62 24.69 -42.89
C GLY A 47 59.51 23.17 -42.76
N ASP A 48 59.76 22.61 -41.57
CA ASP A 48 59.61 21.19 -41.29
C ASP A 48 58.13 20.85 -41.05
N ALA A 49 57.63 19.72 -41.55
CA ALA A 49 56.26 19.29 -41.30
C ALA A 49 56.10 18.80 -39.85
N TYR A 50 55.02 19.22 -39.18
CA TYR A 50 54.57 18.62 -37.93
C TYR A 50 53.89 17.27 -38.19
N THR A 51 54.10 16.32 -37.29
CA THR A 51 53.44 15.02 -37.26
C THR A 51 52.98 14.70 -35.83
N ASN A 52 51.95 13.87 -35.69
CA ASN A 52 51.34 13.42 -34.44
C ASN A 52 51.10 14.51 -33.39
N VAL A 53 50.50 15.64 -33.81
CA VAL A 53 50.32 16.80 -32.92
C VAL A 53 49.15 17.70 -33.31
N PHE A 54 48.53 18.32 -32.31
CA PHE A 54 47.56 19.40 -32.53
C PHE A 54 48.25 20.71 -32.97
N CYS A 55 47.84 21.23 -34.12
CA CYS A 55 48.13 22.57 -34.63
C CYS A 55 46.91 23.49 -34.48
N SER A 56 47.12 24.80 -34.28
CA SER A 56 46.06 25.74 -33.87
C SER A 56 45.83 26.82 -34.92
N SER A 57 44.62 26.89 -35.50
CA SER A 57 44.25 27.89 -36.51
C SER A 57 42.88 28.52 -36.26
N ASN A 58 42.77 29.84 -36.50
CA ASN A 58 41.52 30.61 -36.38
C ASN A 58 40.74 30.34 -35.06
N GLY A 59 41.44 30.11 -33.96
CA GLY A 59 40.87 29.81 -32.64
C GLY A 59 40.39 28.36 -32.43
N LYS A 60 40.64 27.46 -33.39
CA LYS A 60 40.39 26.02 -33.30
C LYS A 60 41.70 25.23 -33.32
N GLU A 61 41.62 23.96 -32.94
CA GLU A 61 42.74 23.01 -33.00
C GLU A 61 42.41 21.88 -33.97
N TYR A 62 43.43 21.37 -34.65
CA TYR A 62 43.36 20.38 -35.72
C TYR A 62 44.53 19.41 -35.57
N TYR A 63 44.34 18.12 -35.82
CA TYR A 63 45.40 17.12 -35.65
C TYR A 63 46.06 16.79 -37.00
N VAL A 64 47.39 16.65 -36.99
CA VAL A 64 48.15 16.06 -38.10
C VAL A 64 48.69 14.69 -37.71
N GLY A 65 48.55 13.71 -38.61
CA GLY A 65 48.92 12.30 -38.40
C GLY A 65 50.42 12.04 -38.39
N ASP A 66 50.83 10.78 -38.45
CA ASP A 66 52.24 10.37 -38.48
C ASP A 66 52.93 10.71 -39.82
N ASP A 67 52.17 10.72 -40.90
CA ASP A 67 52.54 11.22 -42.23
C ASP A 67 52.45 12.76 -42.37
N GLY A 68 51.88 13.45 -41.37
CA GLY A 68 51.70 14.90 -41.34
C GLY A 68 50.41 15.42 -41.99
N GLN A 69 49.53 14.55 -42.50
CA GLN A 69 48.26 14.93 -43.11
C GLN A 69 47.19 15.29 -42.06
N LEU A 70 46.27 16.19 -42.42
CA LEU A 70 45.13 16.58 -41.59
C LEU A 70 44.15 15.42 -41.38
N VAL A 71 44.08 14.91 -40.15
CA VAL A 71 43.12 13.87 -39.74
C VAL A 71 41.70 14.46 -39.64
N ARG A 72 40.67 13.69 -40.04
CA ARG A 72 39.28 14.15 -40.14
C ARG A 72 38.28 13.03 -39.85
N SER A 73 37.20 13.34 -39.14
CA SER A 73 36.12 12.40 -38.77
C SER A 73 36.58 11.19 -37.96
N GLU A 74 37.62 11.35 -37.14
CA GLU A 74 38.37 10.22 -36.56
C GLU A 74 38.74 10.47 -35.09
N TRP A 75 38.99 9.36 -34.37
CA TRP A 75 39.60 9.37 -33.04
C TRP A 75 41.07 9.81 -33.12
N VAL A 76 41.56 10.42 -32.05
CA VAL A 76 42.95 10.85 -31.88
C VAL A 76 43.37 10.55 -30.45
N GLU A 77 44.32 9.63 -30.26
CA GLU A 77 45.05 9.51 -29.00
C GLU A 77 46.18 10.55 -28.97
N TYR A 78 46.28 11.33 -27.89
CA TYR A 78 47.37 12.30 -27.73
C TYR A 78 47.67 12.54 -26.24
N ASP A 79 48.95 12.43 -25.86
CA ASP A 79 49.43 12.60 -24.47
C ASP A 79 48.75 11.66 -23.44
N GLY A 80 48.22 10.52 -23.91
CA GLY A 80 47.50 9.53 -23.11
C GLY A 80 46.01 9.77 -22.93
N ASP A 81 45.42 10.73 -23.64
CA ASP A 81 43.96 10.98 -23.67
C ASP A 81 43.37 10.81 -25.06
N TYR A 82 42.08 10.46 -25.12
CA TYR A 82 41.33 10.38 -26.37
C TYR A 82 40.60 11.69 -26.71
N TYR A 83 40.66 12.06 -27.97
CA TYR A 83 40.03 13.21 -28.61
C TYR A 83 39.32 12.76 -29.89
N PHE A 84 38.43 13.59 -30.45
CA PHE A 84 37.85 13.35 -31.77
C PHE A 84 37.94 14.62 -32.63
N VAL A 85 38.28 14.46 -33.91
CA VAL A 85 38.28 15.54 -34.91
C VAL A 85 37.11 15.36 -35.87
N ASN A 86 36.32 16.42 -36.09
CA ASN A 86 35.15 16.33 -36.97
C ASN A 86 35.55 16.31 -38.46
N SER A 87 34.55 16.32 -39.37
CA SER A 87 34.76 16.27 -40.82
C SER A 87 35.51 17.47 -41.43
N SER A 88 35.73 18.55 -40.66
CA SER A 88 36.64 19.66 -41.03
C SER A 88 38.06 19.52 -40.45
N GLY A 89 38.34 18.40 -39.77
CA GLY A 89 39.58 18.15 -39.03
C GLY A 89 39.69 18.90 -37.70
N ALA A 90 38.66 19.65 -37.31
CA ALA A 90 38.66 20.43 -36.08
C ALA A 90 38.29 19.58 -34.85
N LYS A 91 39.09 19.68 -33.79
CA LYS A 91 38.88 19.02 -32.49
C LYS A 91 37.53 19.40 -31.88
N ILE A 92 36.76 18.41 -31.45
CA ILE A 92 35.48 18.61 -30.75
C ILE A 92 35.76 19.06 -29.30
N THR A 93 34.99 20.05 -28.81
CA THR A 93 35.10 20.56 -27.43
C THR A 93 33.74 21.02 -26.91
N ASN A 94 33.40 20.71 -25.65
CA ASN A 94 32.11 20.98 -25.01
C ASN A 94 30.88 20.40 -25.76
N ASP A 95 31.05 19.33 -26.52
CA ASP A 95 30.02 18.81 -27.42
C ASP A 95 30.07 17.28 -27.56
N TRP A 96 28.99 16.74 -28.11
CA TRP A 96 28.72 15.31 -28.20
C TRP A 96 29.11 14.70 -29.55
N ARG A 97 29.39 13.40 -29.56
CA ARG A 97 29.62 12.59 -30.76
C ARG A 97 29.04 11.20 -30.57
N LEU A 98 28.11 10.82 -31.44
CA LEU A 98 27.79 9.42 -31.72
C LEU A 98 28.85 8.88 -32.69
N THR A 99 29.53 7.77 -32.38
CA THR A 99 30.58 7.14 -33.22
C THR A 99 30.93 5.76 -32.67
N THR A 100 31.53 4.87 -33.47
CA THR A 100 32.09 3.60 -32.96
C THR A 100 33.17 3.86 -31.87
N PRO A 101 33.47 2.88 -31.00
CA PRO A 101 34.65 2.88 -30.14
C PRO A 101 35.97 3.23 -30.86
N TYR A 102 36.99 3.52 -30.07
CA TYR A 102 38.33 3.93 -30.54
C TYR A 102 39.23 2.72 -30.89
N ASP A 103 38.81 1.53 -30.46
CA ASP A 103 39.51 0.25 -30.53
C ASP A 103 38.76 -0.82 -31.36
N ASP A 104 37.50 -0.57 -31.71
CA ASP A 104 36.67 -1.42 -32.58
C ASP A 104 35.82 -0.55 -33.53
N ASP A 105 36.05 -0.66 -34.85
CA ASP A 105 35.30 0.02 -35.91
C ASP A 105 34.11 -0.80 -36.45
N SER A 106 33.90 -1.99 -35.91
CA SER A 106 32.82 -2.92 -36.24
C SER A 106 31.72 -3.05 -35.17
N ALA A 107 31.98 -2.54 -33.96
CA ALA A 107 31.00 -2.37 -32.90
C ALA A 107 29.96 -1.27 -33.21
N ASP A 108 28.85 -1.27 -32.47
CA ASP A 108 27.78 -0.27 -32.62
C ASP A 108 28.26 1.17 -32.26
N GLU A 109 27.57 2.19 -32.78
CA GLU A 109 27.91 3.59 -32.47
C GLU A 109 27.45 3.97 -31.05
N GLU A 110 28.40 4.47 -30.24
CA GLU A 110 28.17 4.91 -28.87
C GLU A 110 28.24 6.43 -28.71
N TRP A 111 27.61 6.95 -27.66
CA TRP A 111 27.64 8.39 -27.35
C TRP A 111 28.82 8.77 -26.46
N TYR A 112 29.66 9.67 -26.96
CA TYR A 112 30.80 10.25 -26.26
C TYR A 112 30.61 11.77 -26.08
N TYR A 113 31.18 12.31 -25.00
CA TYR A 113 31.22 13.76 -24.77
C TYR A 113 32.67 14.25 -24.66
N PHE A 114 33.00 15.36 -25.31
CA PHE A 114 34.32 15.97 -25.24
C PHE A 114 34.30 17.20 -24.35
N LYS A 115 35.16 17.22 -23.33
CA LYS A 115 35.30 18.29 -22.33
C LYS A 115 35.81 19.60 -22.95
N SER A 116 35.92 20.65 -22.15
CA SER A 116 36.31 22.00 -22.61
C SER A 116 37.73 22.10 -23.20
N ASN A 117 38.62 21.15 -22.85
CA ASN A 117 39.95 20.97 -23.40
C ASN A 117 39.98 20.01 -24.61
N GLY A 118 38.86 19.37 -24.93
CA GLY A 118 38.68 18.37 -25.99
C GLY A 118 38.89 16.93 -25.57
N LYS A 119 39.31 16.65 -24.33
CA LYS A 119 39.47 15.27 -23.82
C LYS A 119 38.10 14.58 -23.72
N ARG A 120 38.00 13.32 -24.10
CA ARG A 120 36.83 12.44 -23.84
C ARG A 120 36.48 12.45 -22.36
N ALA A 121 35.18 12.52 -22.03
CA ALA A 121 34.68 12.28 -20.69
C ALA A 121 34.69 10.77 -20.40
N GLU A 122 35.31 10.37 -19.30
CA GLU A 122 35.52 8.96 -18.95
C GLU A 122 35.60 8.81 -17.42
N ASN A 123 35.03 7.71 -16.92
CA ASN A 123 34.89 7.40 -15.50
C ASN A 123 34.41 8.60 -14.65
N GLU A 124 33.43 9.36 -15.16
CA GLU A 124 33.03 10.62 -14.55
C GLU A 124 31.56 10.98 -14.79
N LYS A 125 31.11 12.03 -14.10
CA LYS A 125 29.78 12.60 -14.27
C LYS A 125 29.87 14.02 -14.83
N ILE A 126 29.41 14.21 -16.05
CA ILE A 126 29.30 15.53 -16.69
C ILE A 126 27.95 16.16 -16.38
N THR A 127 27.93 17.47 -16.13
CA THR A 127 26.70 18.27 -16.11
C THR A 127 26.60 19.09 -17.39
N TYR A 128 25.67 18.74 -18.28
CA TYR A 128 25.44 19.44 -19.55
C TYR A 128 24.02 20.00 -19.62
N LYS A 129 23.90 21.32 -19.88
CA LYS A 129 22.62 22.07 -19.91
C LYS A 129 21.71 21.86 -18.68
N GLY A 130 22.30 21.51 -17.52
CA GLY A 130 21.59 21.26 -16.26
C GLY A 130 21.14 19.81 -16.03
N LYS A 131 21.24 18.92 -17.03
CA LYS A 131 21.12 17.46 -16.85
C LYS A 131 22.49 16.88 -16.42
N SER A 132 22.48 15.81 -15.62
CA SER A 132 23.68 15.01 -15.33
C SER A 132 23.74 13.80 -16.26
N TYR A 133 24.95 13.46 -16.72
CA TYR A 133 25.26 12.31 -17.58
C TYR A 133 26.46 11.57 -16.99
N TYR A 134 26.52 10.26 -17.16
CA TYR A 134 27.59 9.41 -16.63
C TYR A 134 28.32 8.71 -17.77
N PHE A 135 29.64 8.56 -17.61
CA PHE A 135 30.52 7.94 -18.59
C PHE A 135 31.35 6.83 -17.93
N ASP A 136 31.41 5.67 -18.59
CA ASP A 136 32.18 4.52 -18.13
C ASP A 136 33.70 4.69 -18.30
N THR A 137 34.48 3.65 -18.00
CA THR A 137 35.94 3.68 -18.17
C THR A 137 36.41 3.82 -19.62
N ASP A 138 35.59 3.44 -20.60
CA ASP A 138 35.86 3.58 -22.03
C ASP A 138 35.30 4.92 -22.59
N GLY A 139 34.68 5.72 -21.72
CA GLY A 139 34.06 7.00 -22.03
C GLY A 139 32.73 6.92 -22.76
N LYS A 140 32.06 5.76 -22.79
CA LYS A 140 30.71 5.59 -23.34
C LYS A 140 29.68 6.18 -22.38
N MET A 141 28.67 6.86 -22.92
CA MET A 141 27.57 7.43 -22.13
C MET A 141 26.60 6.35 -21.67
N LEU A 142 26.46 6.21 -20.35
CA LEU A 142 25.60 5.18 -19.76
C LEU A 142 24.11 5.54 -19.83
N THR A 143 23.27 4.52 -20.00
CA THR A 143 21.80 4.57 -19.88
C THR A 143 21.33 3.55 -18.84
N GLY A 144 20.05 3.55 -18.46
CA GLY A 144 19.51 2.57 -17.50
C GLY A 144 20.11 2.73 -16.09
N TRP A 145 20.39 1.61 -15.42
CA TRP A 145 20.95 1.59 -14.06
C TRP A 145 22.45 1.84 -14.02
N VAL A 146 22.88 2.87 -13.29
CA VAL A 146 24.28 3.31 -13.18
C VAL A 146 24.72 3.35 -11.71
N THR A 147 25.90 2.82 -11.40
CA THR A 147 26.48 2.88 -10.05
C THR A 147 27.77 3.70 -10.02
N THR A 148 27.90 4.58 -9.02
CA THR A 148 29.12 5.39 -8.77
C THR A 148 29.70 5.03 -7.41
N GLY A 149 30.45 3.93 -7.32
CA GLY A 149 30.46 3.08 -6.12
C GLY A 149 31.06 3.63 -4.81
N GLU A 150 30.46 3.21 -3.70
CA GLU A 150 31.22 2.78 -2.51
C GLU A 150 31.59 1.29 -2.68
N GLY A 151 32.59 1.02 -3.53
CA GLY A 151 33.08 -0.35 -3.77
C GLY A 151 33.81 -0.50 -5.11
N THR A 152 33.28 0.12 -6.17
CA THR A 152 33.98 0.31 -7.44
C THR A 152 34.66 1.67 -7.44
N SER A 153 35.94 1.74 -7.83
CA SER A 153 36.64 3.01 -8.12
C SER A 153 36.18 3.65 -9.45
N ALA A 154 35.02 3.22 -9.96
CA ALA A 154 34.54 3.53 -11.28
C ALA A 154 33.02 3.73 -11.33
N VAL A 155 32.62 4.64 -12.22
CA VAL A 155 31.28 4.81 -12.77
C VAL A 155 31.07 3.76 -13.85
N ASN A 156 30.06 2.89 -13.70
CA ASN A 156 29.73 1.82 -14.65
C ASN A 156 28.22 1.53 -14.59
N GLU A 157 27.73 0.69 -15.51
CA GLU A 157 26.43 0.02 -15.37
C GLU A 157 26.34 -0.73 -14.03
N ALA A 158 25.15 -0.74 -13.43
CA ALA A 158 24.94 -1.29 -12.11
C ALA A 158 24.58 -2.78 -12.17
N THR A 159 25.46 -3.64 -11.65
CA THR A 159 25.23 -5.09 -11.55
C THR A 159 24.42 -5.52 -10.31
N ASP A 160 24.14 -4.59 -9.40
CA ASP A 160 23.28 -4.76 -8.21
C ASP A 160 22.89 -3.36 -7.67
N TYR A 161 21.89 -3.30 -6.79
CA TYR A 161 21.56 -2.08 -6.07
C TYR A 161 22.61 -1.78 -4.98
N VAL A 162 23.45 -0.77 -5.23
CA VAL A 162 24.35 -0.21 -4.22
C VAL A 162 23.67 0.97 -3.55
N LYS A 163 23.30 0.79 -2.28
CA LYS A 163 22.69 1.83 -1.44
C LYS A 163 23.48 3.13 -1.53
N ASP A 164 22.74 4.21 -1.75
CA ASP A 164 23.25 5.56 -1.93
C ASP A 164 24.15 5.82 -3.17
N HIS A 165 24.46 4.81 -3.99
CA HIS A 165 25.37 4.96 -5.15
C HIS A 165 24.81 4.50 -6.49
N THR A 166 23.67 3.82 -6.51
CA THR A 166 22.90 3.52 -7.73
C THR A 166 21.96 4.68 -8.11
N PHE A 167 21.89 4.96 -9.41
CA PHE A 167 21.09 5.99 -10.08
C PHE A 167 20.45 5.41 -11.35
N TYR A 168 19.47 6.11 -11.92
CA TYR A 168 18.85 5.73 -13.19
C TYR A 168 19.01 6.85 -14.24
N CYS A 169 19.27 6.48 -15.49
CA CYS A 169 19.43 7.37 -16.64
C CYS A 169 18.44 7.03 -17.75
N ASP A 170 17.77 8.05 -18.31
CA ASP A 170 16.80 7.89 -19.41
C ASP A 170 17.46 7.43 -20.73
N GLU A 171 16.65 7.13 -21.75
CA GLU A 171 17.12 6.79 -23.12
C GLU A 171 18.02 7.87 -23.76
N THR A 172 18.11 9.07 -23.18
CA THR A 172 19.01 10.15 -23.60
C THR A 172 20.31 10.19 -22.78
N GLY A 173 20.57 9.19 -21.93
CA GLY A 173 21.69 9.11 -20.98
C GLY A 173 21.61 10.08 -19.82
N ALA A 174 20.47 10.75 -19.63
CA ALA A 174 20.33 11.77 -18.62
C ALA A 174 19.74 11.21 -17.33
N ARG A 175 20.41 11.50 -16.22
CA ARG A 175 19.96 11.08 -14.90
C ARG A 175 18.54 11.56 -14.58
N VAL A 176 17.68 10.62 -14.21
CA VAL A 176 16.27 10.87 -13.87
C VAL A 176 16.15 11.44 -12.45
N GLU A 177 15.38 12.52 -12.29
CA GLU A 177 15.23 13.23 -11.02
C GLU A 177 13.78 13.68 -10.78
N GLY A 178 13.18 13.19 -9.70
CA GLY A 178 11.84 13.58 -9.24
C GLY A 178 10.68 12.87 -9.93
N ALA A 179 10.96 11.80 -10.67
CA ALA A 179 10.01 11.04 -11.47
C ALA A 179 9.99 9.54 -11.10
N TRP A 180 8.97 8.85 -11.59
CA TRP A 180 8.84 7.40 -11.54
C TRP A 180 9.46 6.74 -12.77
N VAL A 181 9.97 5.53 -12.60
CA VAL A 181 10.45 4.61 -13.64
C VAL A 181 9.92 3.22 -13.30
N LYS A 182 9.44 2.47 -14.30
CA LYS A 182 9.25 1.02 -14.21
C LYS A 182 10.34 0.38 -15.07
N ASP A 183 11.10 -0.53 -14.46
CA ASP A 183 12.19 -1.28 -15.09
C ASP A 183 12.48 -2.52 -14.22
N THR A 184 13.26 -3.45 -14.75
CA THR A 184 13.87 -4.55 -14.01
C THR A 184 14.83 -4.05 -12.91
N LYS A 185 15.30 -4.96 -12.05
CA LYS A 185 16.36 -4.69 -11.07
C LYS A 185 17.70 -4.35 -11.76
N PRO A 186 18.61 -3.59 -11.10
CA PRO A 186 20.00 -3.49 -11.54
C PRO A 186 20.64 -4.87 -11.70
N GLY A 187 21.39 -5.08 -12.78
CA GLY A 187 22.10 -6.33 -13.07
C GLY A 187 21.26 -7.45 -13.70
N THR A 188 20.05 -7.17 -14.18
CA THR A 188 19.34 -8.07 -15.11
C THR A 188 20.00 -8.08 -16.49
N ASP A 189 20.09 -9.24 -17.14
CA ASP A 189 20.61 -9.39 -18.50
C ASP A 189 19.63 -8.82 -19.55
N ASP A 190 20.14 -8.12 -20.56
CA ASP A 190 19.35 -7.36 -21.57
C ASP A 190 18.47 -8.23 -22.51
N ASP A 191 18.67 -9.55 -22.49
CA ASP A 191 17.87 -10.55 -23.21
C ASP A 191 16.96 -11.39 -22.28
N ASP A 192 16.95 -11.13 -20.96
CA ASP A 192 16.05 -11.79 -19.99
C ASP A 192 14.62 -11.22 -20.11
N ALA A 193 13.84 -11.80 -21.02
CA ALA A 193 12.48 -11.40 -21.31
C ALA A 193 11.44 -11.85 -20.26
N ASP A 194 11.85 -12.66 -19.28
CA ASP A 194 10.99 -13.19 -18.21
C ASP A 194 11.27 -12.50 -16.86
N ALA A 195 12.14 -11.48 -16.82
CA ALA A 195 12.51 -10.75 -15.61
C ALA A 195 11.42 -9.78 -15.12
N ASP A 196 11.14 -9.81 -13.80
CA ASP A 196 10.25 -8.89 -13.12
C ASP A 196 10.62 -7.41 -13.34
N GLU A 197 9.64 -6.60 -13.76
CA GLU A 197 9.69 -5.14 -13.70
C GLU A 197 9.13 -4.62 -12.36
N TYR A 198 9.74 -3.57 -11.80
CA TYR A 198 9.30 -2.92 -10.56
C TYR A 198 9.23 -1.40 -10.72
N TRP A 199 8.33 -0.75 -9.98
CA TRP A 199 8.29 0.72 -9.90
C TRP A 199 9.34 1.28 -8.92
N TYR A 200 10.09 2.28 -9.37
CA TYR A 200 11.07 3.04 -8.58
C TYR A 200 10.76 4.54 -8.66
N TYR A 201 10.95 5.27 -7.55
CA TYR A 201 10.89 6.73 -7.54
C TYR A 201 12.28 7.36 -7.35
N LEU A 202 12.78 8.08 -8.36
CA LEU A 202 14.08 8.73 -8.29
C LEU A 202 13.95 10.07 -7.55
N LYS A 203 14.57 10.18 -6.37
CA LYS A 203 14.37 11.31 -5.45
C LYS A 203 14.82 12.64 -6.07
N LYS A 204 13.91 13.61 -6.21
CA LYS A 204 14.12 14.93 -6.85
C LYS A 204 15.35 15.72 -6.37
N SER A 205 15.82 15.50 -5.15
CA SER A 205 16.97 16.20 -4.56
C SER A 205 18.31 15.52 -4.81
N THR A 206 18.35 14.28 -5.32
CA THR A 206 19.59 13.48 -5.41
C THR A 206 19.72 12.61 -6.65
N GLY A 207 18.63 12.23 -7.32
CA GLY A 207 18.59 11.23 -8.41
C GLY A 207 18.67 9.78 -7.93
N LYS A 208 18.81 9.53 -6.62
CA LYS A 208 18.90 8.18 -6.04
C LYS A 208 17.48 7.58 -5.89
N PRO A 209 17.28 6.27 -6.05
CA PRO A 209 16.00 5.62 -5.74
C PRO A 209 15.51 5.89 -4.32
N ALA A 210 14.20 6.00 -4.16
CA ALA A 210 13.52 6.06 -2.87
C ALA A 210 13.58 4.70 -2.16
N THR A 211 13.78 4.72 -0.85
CA THR A 211 13.74 3.53 0.02
C THR A 211 12.91 3.86 1.26
N GLY A 212 12.35 2.85 1.92
CA GLY A 212 11.50 3.05 3.09
C GLY A 212 10.22 3.83 2.79
N LYS A 213 9.71 4.58 3.77
CA LYS A 213 8.43 5.30 3.69
C LYS A 213 8.59 6.74 3.19
N GLN A 214 8.05 7.02 2.00
CA GLN A 214 8.04 8.36 1.41
C GLN A 214 6.64 8.98 1.51
N ALA A 215 6.45 9.84 2.53
CA ALA A 215 5.11 10.32 2.91
C ALA A 215 4.53 11.49 2.08
N ASN A 216 5.27 12.00 1.09
CA ASN A 216 4.94 13.25 0.37
C ASN A 216 5.19 13.21 -1.16
N ILE A 217 5.32 12.04 -1.79
CA ILE A 217 5.41 11.98 -3.27
C ILE A 217 4.05 12.39 -3.82
N ASN A 218 3.96 13.57 -4.43
CA ASN A 218 2.72 14.23 -4.84
C ASN A 218 1.64 14.29 -3.73
N GLY A 219 2.06 14.39 -2.46
CA GLY A 219 1.19 14.38 -1.28
C GLY A 219 0.66 13.00 -0.87
N GLN A 220 1.08 11.92 -1.54
CA GLN A 220 0.77 10.53 -1.21
C GLN A 220 1.89 9.85 -0.42
N ILE A 221 1.53 8.74 0.23
CA ILE A 221 2.47 7.89 0.98
C ILE A 221 2.77 6.68 0.10
N TYR A 222 4.04 6.48 -0.25
CA TYR A 222 4.52 5.26 -0.89
C TYR A 222 5.54 4.55 0.00
N LEU A 223 5.57 3.24 -0.11
CA LEU A 223 6.42 2.35 0.67
C LEU A 223 7.37 1.63 -0.30
N PHE A 224 8.64 1.59 0.04
CA PHE A 224 9.69 0.99 -0.77
C PHE A 224 10.53 0.06 0.09
N ASN A 225 10.96 -1.07 -0.48
CA ASN A 225 12.00 -1.87 0.12
C ASN A 225 13.37 -1.17 -0.04
N ASN A 226 14.48 -1.86 0.26
CA ASN A 226 15.81 -1.24 0.23
C ASN A 226 16.57 -1.37 -1.08
N ALA A 227 16.13 -2.20 -2.04
CA ALA A 227 16.50 -2.04 -3.45
C ALA A 227 15.81 -0.80 -4.09
N GLY A 228 14.84 -0.23 -3.37
CA GLY A 228 14.06 0.92 -3.81
C GLY A 228 12.88 0.57 -4.72
N GLN A 229 12.53 -0.71 -4.79
CA GLN A 229 11.31 -1.22 -5.43
C GLN A 229 10.12 -0.80 -4.57
N MET A 230 9.09 -0.25 -5.20
CA MET A 230 7.81 0.09 -4.57
C MET A 230 7.10 -1.19 -4.09
N GLN A 231 6.32 -1.08 -3.01
CA GLN A 231 5.53 -2.17 -2.45
C GLN A 231 4.04 -1.83 -2.55
N TYR A 232 3.28 -2.69 -3.20
CA TYR A 232 1.83 -2.62 -3.35
C TYR A 232 1.14 -3.68 -2.45
N GLY A 233 -0.18 -3.83 -2.52
CA GLY A 233 -0.93 -4.80 -1.71
C GLY A 233 -0.93 -4.47 -0.21
N TRP A 234 -0.99 -5.49 0.62
CA TRP A 234 -0.80 -5.47 2.07
C TRP A 234 0.68 -5.41 2.41
N VAL A 235 1.15 -4.24 2.85
CA VAL A 235 2.57 -4.00 3.15
C VAL A 235 2.79 -3.91 4.65
N ALA A 236 3.64 -4.77 5.20
CA ALA A 236 4.14 -4.71 6.57
C ALA A 236 5.50 -4.00 6.66
N ALA A 237 5.89 -3.59 7.86
CA ALA A 237 7.10 -2.82 8.12
C ALA A 237 7.81 -3.30 9.39
N THR A 238 8.97 -3.95 9.21
CA THR A 238 9.70 -4.59 10.31
C THR A 238 10.33 -3.60 11.29
N SER A 239 10.48 -4.06 12.53
CA SER A 239 11.08 -3.30 13.64
C SER A 239 12.62 -3.39 13.74
N SER A 240 13.26 -4.34 13.06
CA SER A 240 14.72 -4.34 12.82
C SER A 240 15.05 -3.57 11.52
N ASP A 241 16.21 -2.90 11.47
CA ASP A 241 16.68 -2.18 10.28
C ASP A 241 16.52 -3.02 9.00
N GLU A 242 15.69 -2.53 8.05
CA GLU A 242 15.20 -3.22 6.84
C GLU A 242 14.09 -4.27 7.11
N LYS A 243 12.88 -4.23 6.53
CA LYS A 243 12.33 -3.73 5.24
C LYS A 243 10.83 -3.34 5.34
N TYR A 244 10.31 -2.67 4.31
CA TYR A 244 8.89 -2.80 3.93
C TYR A 244 8.76 -4.03 3.01
N TYR A 245 7.76 -4.88 3.25
CA TYR A 245 7.55 -6.13 2.54
C TYR A 245 6.06 -6.43 2.39
N GLN A 246 5.70 -7.20 1.36
CA GLN A 246 4.32 -7.57 1.05
C GLN A 246 3.90 -8.83 1.84
N LEU A 247 2.62 -8.90 2.22
CA LEU A 247 1.99 -10.06 2.86
C LEU A 247 1.13 -10.87 1.87
N ASP A 248 0.69 -10.23 0.79
CA ASP A 248 -0.12 -10.71 -0.32
C ASP A 248 0.70 -10.72 -1.62
N LYS A 249 1.95 -11.21 -1.54
CA LYS A 249 2.77 -11.46 -2.72
C LYS A 249 2.38 -12.81 -3.30
N GLU A 250 2.15 -12.85 -4.61
CA GLU A 250 1.87 -14.06 -5.40
C GLU A 250 2.87 -15.19 -5.09
N ASP A 251 2.35 -16.40 -4.81
CA ASP A 251 3.07 -17.61 -4.37
C ASP A 251 3.79 -17.52 -2.99
N GLU A 252 3.66 -16.40 -2.28
CA GLU A 252 4.31 -16.10 -0.98
C GLU A 252 3.33 -15.53 0.07
N GLU A 253 2.02 -15.82 -0.06
CA GLU A 253 0.96 -15.24 0.75
C GLU A 253 1.04 -15.66 2.24
N VAL A 254 0.90 -14.68 3.14
CA VAL A 254 1.00 -14.88 4.60
C VAL A 254 -0.07 -14.13 5.38
N ALA A 255 -0.59 -14.79 6.41
CA ALA A 255 -1.64 -14.24 7.26
C ALA A 255 -1.22 -12.93 7.95
N MET A 256 -2.20 -12.06 8.23
CA MET A 256 -2.02 -10.77 8.91
C MET A 256 -1.31 -10.86 10.28
N SER A 257 -1.30 -12.05 10.89
CA SER A 257 -0.58 -12.40 12.12
C SER A 257 0.93 -12.63 11.94
N ALA A 258 1.43 -12.81 10.71
CA ALA A 258 2.86 -12.86 10.43
C ALA A 258 3.56 -11.50 10.66
N ALA A 259 2.80 -10.40 10.54
CA ALA A 259 3.21 -9.05 10.91
C ALA A 259 2.76 -8.70 12.35
N ASP A 260 3.03 -9.57 13.33
CA ASP A 260 2.74 -9.29 14.74
C ASP A 260 3.64 -8.16 15.28
N GLY A 261 3.07 -7.27 16.10
CA GLY A 261 3.70 -6.04 16.58
C GLY A 261 4.00 -4.96 15.53
N ASP A 262 4.21 -5.34 14.26
CA ASP A 262 4.65 -4.46 13.18
C ASP A 262 3.53 -3.58 12.57
N ASP A 263 3.94 -2.47 11.95
CA ASP A 263 3.06 -1.54 11.25
C ASP A 263 2.60 -2.12 9.90
N VAL A 264 1.30 -2.31 9.71
CA VAL A 264 0.72 -2.75 8.42
C VAL A 264 0.01 -1.60 7.69
N TYR A 265 0.05 -1.66 6.36
CA TYR A 265 -0.48 -0.70 5.40
C TYR A 265 -1.22 -1.46 4.29
N TYR A 266 -2.15 -0.80 3.59
CA TYR A 266 -2.68 -1.30 2.32
C TYR A 266 -2.41 -0.27 1.23
N CYS A 267 -1.76 -0.68 0.14
CA CYS A 267 -1.23 0.17 -0.91
C CYS A 267 -2.03 0.10 -2.22
N GLY A 268 -3.01 -0.80 -2.34
CA GLY A 268 -3.75 -1.04 -3.58
C GLY A 268 -2.95 -1.89 -4.56
N ASP A 269 -3.30 -1.84 -5.84
CA ASP A 269 -2.59 -2.53 -6.92
C ASP A 269 -1.20 -1.93 -7.23
N GLU A 270 -0.48 -2.60 -8.14
CA GLU A 270 0.88 -2.27 -8.59
C GLU A 270 0.98 -0.90 -9.29
N ASP A 271 -0.09 -0.45 -9.97
CA ASP A 271 -0.14 0.84 -10.67
C ASP A 271 -0.48 2.01 -9.72
N ASP A 272 -1.27 1.78 -8.67
CA ASP A 272 -1.67 2.83 -7.71
C ASP A 272 -0.64 3.00 -6.57
N GLY A 273 -0.13 1.90 -6.01
CA GLY A 273 1.01 1.80 -5.08
C GLY A 273 0.97 2.58 -3.75
N HIS A 274 0.00 3.47 -3.54
CA HIS A 274 0.01 4.42 -2.44
C HIS A 274 -0.75 3.90 -1.20
N ALA A 275 -0.14 4.00 -0.02
CA ALA A 275 -0.77 3.58 1.23
C ALA A 275 -2.05 4.39 1.52
N LYS A 276 -3.18 3.69 1.62
CA LYS A 276 -4.51 4.27 1.87
C LYS A 276 -4.54 4.86 3.28
N LYS A 277 -5.01 6.11 3.42
CA LYS A 277 -4.92 6.88 4.67
C LYS A 277 -6.20 7.62 5.02
N ASN A 278 -6.52 7.69 6.32
CA ASN A 278 -7.71 8.32 6.89
C ASN A 278 -9.02 7.89 6.23
N LYS A 279 -9.14 6.60 5.87
CA LYS A 279 -10.30 6.05 5.17
C LYS A 279 -10.58 4.59 5.57
N TRP A 280 -11.81 4.18 5.32
CA TRP A 280 -12.19 2.78 5.24
C TRP A 280 -11.76 2.20 3.89
N MET A 281 -11.43 0.90 3.88
CA MET A 281 -11.30 0.07 2.68
C MET A 281 -12.06 -1.23 2.90
N LYS A 282 -12.63 -1.80 1.84
CA LYS A 282 -13.13 -3.17 1.81
C LYS A 282 -12.25 -3.96 0.85
N THR A 283 -11.65 -5.04 1.31
CA THR A 283 -10.70 -5.88 0.55
C THR A 283 -10.55 -7.25 1.25
N TRP A 284 -9.81 -8.18 0.68
CA TRP A 284 -9.53 -9.47 1.30
C TRP A 284 -8.43 -9.39 2.37
N LEU A 285 -8.33 -10.42 3.22
CA LEU A 285 -7.15 -10.64 4.05
C LEU A 285 -5.98 -11.13 3.17
N PRO A 286 -4.71 -10.87 3.53
CA PRO A 286 -3.56 -11.21 2.70
C PRO A 286 -3.36 -12.72 2.45
N ASP A 287 -3.97 -13.57 3.29
CA ASP A 287 -3.96 -15.03 3.20
C ASP A 287 -5.21 -15.64 2.53
N ASN A 288 -6.07 -14.83 1.88
CA ASN A 288 -7.20 -15.34 1.11
C ASN A 288 -6.88 -15.38 -0.39
N THR A 289 -6.59 -16.57 -0.89
CA THR A 289 -6.27 -16.86 -2.30
C THR A 289 -7.49 -17.10 -3.19
N ASP A 290 -8.69 -17.25 -2.62
CA ASP A 290 -9.90 -17.61 -3.37
C ASP A 290 -10.66 -16.37 -3.90
N GLU A 291 -10.31 -15.16 -3.43
CA GLU A 291 -10.76 -13.83 -3.89
C GLU A 291 -12.27 -13.64 -4.21
N GLU A 292 -13.18 -14.36 -3.54
CA GLU A 292 -14.63 -14.17 -3.73
C GLU A 292 -15.12 -12.81 -3.17
N GLU A 293 -16.09 -12.17 -3.83
CA GLU A 293 -16.53 -10.79 -3.50
C GLU A 293 -17.20 -10.65 -2.11
N ASP A 294 -17.78 -11.73 -1.57
CA ASP A 294 -18.42 -11.74 -0.25
C ASP A 294 -17.45 -12.02 0.92
N ASP A 295 -16.24 -12.50 0.64
CA ASP A 295 -15.15 -12.67 1.62
C ASP A 295 -14.42 -11.36 1.97
N LYS A 296 -14.70 -10.26 1.24
CA LYS A 296 -14.08 -8.96 1.50
C LYS A 296 -14.50 -8.37 2.84
N GLU A 297 -13.54 -8.18 3.73
CA GLU A 297 -13.73 -7.57 5.05
C GLU A 297 -13.44 -6.05 5.04
N TRP A 298 -13.93 -5.35 6.06
CA TRP A 298 -13.74 -3.91 6.22
C TRP A 298 -12.59 -3.56 7.16
N PHE A 299 -11.73 -2.63 6.73
CA PHE A 299 -10.53 -2.20 7.44
C PHE A 299 -10.48 -0.66 7.56
N TRP A 300 -9.91 -0.15 8.65
CA TRP A 300 -9.71 1.30 8.86
C TRP A 300 -8.23 1.67 8.89
N PHE A 301 -7.86 2.66 8.07
CA PHE A 301 -6.50 3.19 7.99
C PHE A 301 -6.40 4.60 8.56
N ASP A 302 -5.39 4.83 9.40
CA ASP A 302 -5.15 6.08 10.11
C ASP A 302 -4.59 7.20 9.20
N LYS A 303 -4.39 8.40 9.76
CA LYS A 303 -3.86 9.57 9.02
C LYS A 303 -2.45 9.36 8.43
N ASN A 304 -1.69 8.40 8.96
CA ASN A 304 -0.34 8.05 8.55
C ASN A 304 -0.31 6.82 7.62
N GLY A 305 -1.48 6.30 7.23
CA GLY A 305 -1.68 5.10 6.40
C GLY A 305 -1.70 3.78 7.17
N LYS A 306 -1.55 3.78 8.50
CA LYS A 306 -1.45 2.54 9.29
C LYS A 306 -2.82 1.87 9.43
N LEU A 307 -2.89 0.56 9.22
CA LEU A 307 -4.02 -0.27 9.61
C LEU A 307 -4.25 -0.16 11.13
N TYR A 308 -5.50 -0.05 11.56
CA TYR A 308 -5.84 -0.23 12.97
C TYR A 308 -6.10 -1.72 13.28
N LYS A 309 -5.10 -2.37 13.89
CA LYS A 309 -5.22 -3.71 14.50
C LYS A 309 -5.50 -3.59 16.00
N THR A 310 -6.24 -4.55 16.57
CA THR A 310 -6.33 -4.71 18.03
C THR A 310 -5.05 -5.34 18.59
N SER A 311 -4.64 -4.93 19.79
CA SER A 311 -3.55 -5.56 20.54
C SER A 311 -4.09 -6.37 21.72
N ASP A 312 -3.64 -7.60 21.89
CA ASP A 312 -4.05 -8.54 22.94
C ASP A 312 -4.05 -7.93 24.35
N SER A 313 -3.11 -7.03 24.63
CA SER A 313 -2.96 -6.33 25.93
C SER A 313 -4.20 -5.58 26.42
N ASN A 314 -5.18 -5.30 25.55
CA ASN A 314 -6.42 -4.56 25.85
C ASN A 314 -7.64 -5.15 25.10
N ALA A 315 -7.61 -6.43 24.73
CA ALA A 315 -8.72 -7.10 24.06
C ALA A 315 -9.72 -7.73 25.04
N SER A 316 -10.98 -7.89 24.58
CA SER A 316 -11.94 -8.84 25.14
C SER A 316 -12.20 -9.92 24.09
N THR A 317 -12.38 -11.17 24.52
CA THR A 317 -12.83 -12.27 23.64
C THR A 317 -14.28 -12.04 23.21
N ALA A 318 -14.53 -12.08 21.90
CA ALA A 318 -15.85 -11.93 21.31
C ALA A 318 -16.28 -13.17 20.52
N THR A 319 -17.39 -13.79 20.90
CA THR A 319 -18.02 -14.91 20.18
C THR A 319 -19.02 -14.40 19.15
N LYS A 320 -18.86 -14.76 17.88
CA LYS A 320 -19.77 -14.36 16.78
C LYS A 320 -21.11 -15.09 16.86
N TYR A 321 -22.21 -14.36 16.64
CA TYR A 321 -23.54 -14.93 16.52
C TYR A 321 -24.16 -14.59 15.16
N LYS A 322 -24.84 -15.60 14.59
CA LYS A 322 -25.81 -15.48 13.51
C LYS A 322 -27.18 -15.11 14.09
N PHE A 323 -28.06 -14.62 13.22
CA PHE A 323 -29.47 -14.40 13.54
C PHE A 323 -30.32 -15.02 12.42
N GLU A 324 -30.83 -16.22 12.70
CA GLU A 324 -31.41 -17.14 11.72
C GLU A 324 -32.67 -17.78 12.31
N ASP A 325 -33.75 -17.81 11.52
CA ASP A 325 -35.10 -18.29 11.89
C ASP A 325 -35.60 -17.74 13.25
N GLY A 326 -35.42 -16.44 13.44
CA GLY A 326 -35.72 -15.73 14.70
C GLY A 326 -34.76 -15.96 15.87
N LYS A 327 -33.73 -16.81 15.75
CA LYS A 327 -32.83 -17.19 16.86
C LYS A 327 -31.43 -16.59 16.75
N LEU A 328 -30.82 -16.23 17.88
CA LEU A 328 -29.38 -15.95 17.96
C LEU A 328 -28.61 -17.25 18.16
N ILE A 329 -27.84 -17.66 17.14
CA ILE A 329 -27.10 -18.93 17.13
C ILE A 329 -25.61 -18.65 17.04
N ILE A 330 -24.76 -19.36 17.79
CA ILE A 330 -23.29 -19.21 17.69
C ILE A 330 -22.85 -19.55 16.25
N ASP A 331 -22.15 -18.62 15.60
CA ASP A 331 -21.56 -18.86 14.28
C ASP A 331 -20.32 -19.74 14.46
N LYS A 332 -20.40 -20.98 13.99
CA LYS A 332 -19.36 -22.02 14.14
C LYS A 332 -18.50 -22.09 12.87
N LYS A 333 -17.22 -22.46 13.03
CA LYS A 333 -16.33 -22.84 11.92
C LYS A 333 -16.73 -24.22 11.39
N SER A 334 -16.13 -24.64 10.28
CA SER A 334 -16.38 -25.95 9.65
C SER A 334 -16.03 -27.17 10.53
N ASP A 335 -15.20 -26.97 11.58
CA ASP A 335 -14.88 -27.97 12.61
C ASP A 335 -15.90 -28.04 13.77
N GLY A 336 -16.93 -27.18 13.75
CA GLY A 336 -17.94 -27.05 14.79
C GLY A 336 -17.56 -26.12 15.96
N THR A 337 -16.34 -25.59 16.02
CA THR A 337 -15.91 -24.66 17.08
C THR A 337 -16.53 -23.26 16.90
N PRO A 338 -16.83 -22.52 17.98
CA PRO A 338 -17.27 -21.13 17.87
C PRO A 338 -16.26 -20.24 17.14
N LYS A 339 -16.74 -19.30 16.32
CA LYS A 339 -15.92 -18.20 15.79
C LYS A 339 -15.71 -17.15 16.88
N THR A 340 -14.64 -17.32 17.65
CA THR A 340 -14.13 -16.35 18.62
C THR A 340 -13.00 -15.51 18.03
N TYR A 341 -12.95 -14.23 18.41
CA TYR A 341 -11.84 -13.34 18.08
C TYR A 341 -11.54 -12.39 19.25
N GLU A 342 -10.29 -11.99 19.40
CA GLU A 342 -9.89 -10.93 20.33
C GLU A 342 -10.17 -9.56 19.70
N VAL A 343 -10.94 -8.72 20.40
CA VAL A 343 -11.42 -7.43 19.86
C VAL A 343 -11.27 -6.29 20.86
N ALA A 344 -11.01 -5.09 20.33
CA ALA A 344 -10.97 -3.86 21.12
C ALA A 344 -11.77 -2.73 20.49
N LYS A 345 -12.24 -1.82 21.35
CA LYS A 345 -13.07 -0.67 20.99
C LYS A 345 -12.24 0.48 20.42
N LYS A 346 -12.63 0.98 19.26
CA LYS A 346 -12.03 2.13 18.58
C LYS A 346 -13.06 3.15 18.13
N LYS A 347 -12.80 4.43 18.42
CA LYS A 347 -13.57 5.55 17.85
C LYS A 347 -13.09 5.88 16.45
N VAL A 348 -14.02 5.96 15.50
CA VAL A 348 -13.81 6.41 14.11
C VAL A 348 -14.96 7.34 13.75
N ASN A 349 -14.65 8.55 13.26
CA ASN A 349 -15.64 9.56 12.83
C ASN A 349 -16.81 9.73 13.84
N SER A 350 -16.45 9.89 15.12
CA SER A 350 -17.35 10.02 16.30
C SER A 350 -18.24 8.81 16.64
N LYS A 351 -18.29 7.78 15.80
CA LYS A 351 -18.94 6.50 16.10
C LYS A 351 -18.00 5.55 16.86
N ASP A 352 -18.59 4.59 17.56
CA ASP A 352 -17.89 3.51 18.27
C ASP A 352 -17.89 2.24 17.39
N TYR A 353 -16.71 1.69 17.12
CA TYR A 353 -16.46 0.46 16.33
C TYR A 353 -15.61 -0.51 17.13
N TRP A 354 -15.64 -1.80 16.76
CA TRP A 354 -14.74 -2.82 17.29
C TRP A 354 -13.95 -3.43 16.12
N PHE A 355 -12.72 -3.85 16.40
CA PHE A 355 -11.81 -4.45 15.41
C PHE A 355 -11.13 -5.68 16.01
N ARG A 356 -10.82 -6.66 15.16
CA ARG A 356 -10.06 -7.88 15.47
C ARG A 356 -8.55 -7.61 15.51
N THR A 357 -7.76 -8.59 15.96
CA THR A 357 -6.28 -8.54 15.97
C THR A 357 -5.65 -8.51 14.58
N ASP A 358 -6.34 -8.99 13.55
CA ASP A 358 -6.00 -8.79 12.13
C ASP A 358 -6.53 -7.47 11.54
N GLY A 359 -7.15 -6.61 12.35
CA GLY A 359 -7.70 -5.33 11.92
C GLY A 359 -9.03 -5.39 11.17
N VAL A 360 -9.66 -6.57 11.05
CA VAL A 360 -11.02 -6.71 10.50
C VAL A 360 -12.05 -6.02 11.41
N MET A 361 -12.92 -5.22 10.82
CA MET A 361 -14.03 -4.55 11.50
C MET A 361 -15.14 -5.52 11.90
N VAL A 362 -15.56 -5.45 13.16
CA VAL A 362 -16.63 -6.28 13.72
C VAL A 362 -18.01 -5.80 13.23
N SER A 363 -18.81 -6.71 12.65
CA SER A 363 -20.17 -6.46 12.12
C SER A 363 -21.18 -7.53 12.60
N LYS A 364 -22.49 -7.35 12.44
CA LYS A 364 -23.54 -8.28 12.95
C LYS A 364 -23.53 -8.41 14.49
N PHE A 365 -23.78 -9.60 15.05
CA PHE A 365 -23.93 -9.86 16.48
C PHE A 365 -22.70 -10.52 17.10
N TYR A 366 -22.33 -10.11 18.31
CA TYR A 366 -21.28 -10.75 19.12
C TYR A 366 -21.62 -10.72 20.61
N LEU A 367 -21.35 -11.82 21.31
CA LEU A 367 -21.27 -11.85 22.77
C LEU A 367 -19.85 -11.47 23.20
N ILE A 368 -19.72 -10.46 24.06
CA ILE A 368 -18.45 -9.98 24.62
C ILE A 368 -18.68 -9.73 26.11
N ASP A 369 -17.92 -10.38 26.99
CA ASP A 369 -18.06 -10.23 28.46
C ASP A 369 -19.53 -10.41 28.93
N ASP A 370 -20.19 -11.49 28.49
CA ASP A 370 -21.64 -11.82 28.69
C ASP A 370 -22.64 -10.74 28.20
N ASN A 371 -22.16 -9.70 27.54
CA ASN A 371 -22.98 -8.66 26.93
C ASN A 371 -23.13 -8.93 25.42
N MET A 372 -24.36 -9.11 24.94
CA MET A 372 -24.64 -9.23 23.50
C MET A 372 -24.65 -7.85 22.85
N TYR A 373 -23.81 -7.62 21.85
CA TYR A 373 -23.73 -6.39 21.07
C TYR A 373 -24.20 -6.63 19.63
N TYR A 374 -24.74 -5.57 19.02
CA TYR A 374 -25.06 -5.54 17.60
C TYR A 374 -24.37 -4.36 16.92
N PHE A 375 -23.65 -4.65 15.83
CA PHE A 375 -22.83 -3.71 15.07
C PHE A 375 -23.44 -3.32 13.71
N GLY A 376 -24.68 -3.74 13.43
CA GLY A 376 -25.39 -3.43 12.19
C GLY A 376 -25.20 -4.48 11.09
N GLY A 377 -25.43 -4.06 9.84
CA GLY A 377 -25.14 -4.86 8.66
C GLY A 377 -23.63 -5.07 8.45
N ALA A 378 -23.28 -5.86 7.42
CA ALA A 378 -21.88 -6.14 7.08
C ALA A 378 -21.07 -4.85 6.86
N ASP A 379 -21.60 -3.92 6.06
CA ASP A 379 -20.96 -2.65 5.69
C ASP A 379 -21.28 -1.48 6.65
N ASP A 380 -21.60 -1.77 7.91
CA ASP A 380 -21.96 -0.76 8.92
C ASP A 380 -20.96 -0.67 10.08
N GLY A 381 -20.73 -1.81 10.76
CA GLY A 381 -19.81 -1.99 11.90
C GLY A 381 -20.02 -1.12 13.15
N SER A 382 -20.87 -0.10 13.08
CA SER A 382 -21.02 0.87 14.16
C SER A 382 -21.99 0.37 15.23
N MET A 383 -21.53 0.29 16.47
CA MET A 383 -22.27 -0.27 17.61
C MET A 383 -23.65 0.39 17.79
N LYS A 384 -24.71 -0.42 17.86
CA LYS A 384 -26.08 0.06 18.03
C LYS A 384 -26.46 0.30 19.49
N THR A 385 -27.45 1.16 19.68
CA THR A 385 -28.03 1.50 20.99
C THR A 385 -29.51 1.83 20.83
N GLY A 386 -30.28 1.71 21.91
CA GLY A 386 -31.72 1.94 21.91
C GLY A 386 -32.48 0.80 21.21
N SER A 387 -33.73 1.08 20.85
CA SER A 387 -34.57 0.15 20.10
C SER A 387 -34.06 -0.02 18.66
N GLN A 388 -33.98 -1.27 18.20
CA GLN A 388 -33.61 -1.66 16.86
C GLN A 388 -34.68 -2.60 16.29
N SER A 389 -34.82 -2.62 14.96
CA SER A 389 -35.62 -3.63 14.25
C SER A 389 -34.68 -4.35 13.29
N ILE A 390 -34.49 -5.64 13.53
CA ILE A 390 -33.45 -6.45 12.88
C ILE A 390 -34.15 -7.57 12.11
N LYS A 391 -33.63 -7.88 10.92
CA LYS A 391 -34.09 -9.00 10.10
C LYS A 391 -33.16 -10.19 10.25
N ASP A 392 -33.74 -11.38 10.21
CA ASP A 392 -33.04 -12.64 10.06
C ASP A 392 -32.78 -12.98 8.57
N ASN A 393 -32.41 -14.24 8.31
CA ASN A 393 -32.29 -14.89 7.01
C ASN A 393 -33.62 -14.98 6.23
N ALA A 394 -34.75 -15.30 6.90
CA ALA A 394 -36.07 -15.37 6.29
C ALA A 394 -36.59 -13.99 5.87
N GLY A 395 -36.10 -12.94 6.53
CA GLY A 395 -36.48 -11.56 6.33
C GLY A 395 -37.55 -11.06 7.31
N ASP A 396 -37.90 -11.87 8.31
CA ASP A 396 -38.85 -11.50 9.36
C ASP A 396 -38.22 -10.53 10.36
N THR A 397 -39.04 -9.65 10.96
CA THR A 397 -38.54 -8.42 11.60
C THR A 397 -38.74 -8.40 13.10
N TYR A 398 -37.69 -8.77 13.82
CA TYR A 398 -37.65 -8.91 15.26
C TYR A 398 -37.26 -7.58 15.95
N LYS A 399 -37.70 -7.42 17.19
CA LYS A 399 -37.45 -6.21 17.99
C LYS A 399 -36.33 -6.44 18.98
N PHE A 400 -35.35 -5.55 18.95
CA PHE A 400 -34.22 -5.57 19.85
C PHE A 400 -34.11 -4.27 20.64
N TYR A 401 -33.49 -4.31 21.82
CA TYR A 401 -33.13 -3.11 22.58
C TYR A 401 -31.74 -3.26 23.20
N PHE A 402 -30.89 -2.25 22.98
CA PHE A 402 -29.53 -2.16 23.52
C PHE A 402 -29.40 -0.93 24.42
N TYR A 403 -28.64 -0.99 25.52
CA TYR A 403 -28.54 0.12 26.47
C TYR A 403 -27.88 1.36 25.83
N THR A 404 -28.48 2.54 26.03
CA THR A 404 -28.01 3.82 25.45
C THR A 404 -26.87 4.48 26.23
N LYS A 405 -26.58 3.95 27.42
CA LYS A 405 -25.55 4.35 28.38
C LYS A 405 -25.14 3.11 29.19
N ASP A 406 -24.05 3.21 29.94
CA ASP A 406 -23.70 2.20 30.95
C ASP A 406 -24.75 2.19 32.08
N GLN A 407 -25.00 1.02 32.67
CA GLN A 407 -25.94 0.86 33.78
C GLN A 407 -25.26 1.01 35.14
N SER A 408 -26.06 1.19 36.20
CA SER A 408 -25.59 1.07 37.58
C SER A 408 -25.33 -0.40 37.94
N SER A 409 -24.54 -0.65 38.98
CA SER A 409 -24.31 -1.99 39.57
C SER A 409 -25.55 -2.63 40.23
N GLU A 410 -26.74 -2.12 39.92
CA GLU A 410 -28.04 -2.72 40.21
C GLU A 410 -28.54 -3.56 39.02
N TYR A 411 -27.86 -3.44 37.89
CA TYR A 411 -28.07 -4.20 36.66
C TYR A 411 -26.88 -5.13 36.47
N GLU A 412 -27.14 -6.42 36.35
CA GLU A 412 -26.12 -7.45 36.15
C GLU A 412 -26.47 -8.34 34.95
N SER A 413 -25.43 -8.85 34.30
CA SER A 413 -25.55 -9.91 33.29
C SER A 413 -25.87 -11.26 33.96
N ASN A 414 -25.97 -12.31 33.17
CA ASN A 414 -26.29 -13.67 33.61
C ASN A 414 -25.14 -14.24 34.47
N ASP A 415 -23.93 -14.02 33.98
CA ASP A 415 -22.65 -14.31 34.62
C ASP A 415 -22.21 -13.22 35.62
N LYS A 416 -23.14 -12.28 35.92
CA LYS A 416 -23.03 -11.17 36.90
C LYS A 416 -21.96 -10.12 36.59
N LEU A 417 -21.73 -9.89 35.31
CA LEU A 417 -20.86 -8.84 34.80
C LEU A 417 -21.62 -7.52 34.60
N PRO A 418 -20.95 -6.36 34.53
CA PRO A 418 -21.60 -5.07 34.34
C PRO A 418 -22.26 -4.93 32.97
N LEU A 419 -23.45 -4.31 32.92
CA LEU A 419 -24.14 -4.01 31.67
C LEU A 419 -23.72 -2.64 31.10
N HIS A 420 -22.93 -2.69 30.03
CA HIS A 420 -22.32 -1.52 29.39
C HIS A 420 -23.20 -0.88 28.31
N LYS A 421 -22.86 0.34 27.89
CA LYS A 421 -23.48 0.99 26.73
C LYS A 421 -23.31 0.13 25.47
N GLY A 422 -24.42 -0.21 24.83
CA GLY A 422 -24.48 -1.05 23.62
C GLY A 422 -24.79 -2.52 23.89
N ALA A 423 -24.71 -2.96 25.15
CA ALA A 423 -25.16 -4.29 25.54
C ALA A 423 -26.67 -4.45 25.38
N GLY A 424 -27.11 -5.64 24.99
CA GLY A 424 -28.52 -6.01 24.89
C GLY A 424 -29.18 -6.06 26.27
N VAL A 425 -30.43 -5.59 26.33
CA VAL A 425 -31.22 -5.60 27.58
C VAL A 425 -31.47 -7.03 28.06
N ILE A 426 -31.28 -7.23 29.37
CA ILE A 426 -31.71 -8.42 30.11
C ILE A 426 -32.74 -7.97 31.13
N GLY A 427 -33.96 -8.51 31.05
CA GLY A 427 -35.08 -8.13 31.93
C GLY A 427 -35.99 -7.05 31.32
N ASN A 428 -36.56 -6.20 32.19
CA ASN A 428 -37.54 -5.18 31.83
C ASN A 428 -36.89 -3.91 31.28
N GLN A 429 -37.30 -3.50 30.07
CA GLN A 429 -37.09 -2.16 29.55
C GLN A 429 -38.41 -1.61 29.00
N GLY A 430 -38.92 -0.54 29.61
CA GLY A 430 -40.16 0.12 29.16
C GLY A 430 -41.42 -0.74 29.28
N ASN A 431 -41.50 -1.64 30.27
CA ASN A 431 -42.55 -2.65 30.44
C ASN A 431 -42.58 -3.72 29.32
N LYS A 432 -41.48 -3.88 28.58
CA LYS A 432 -41.23 -5.01 27.68
C LYS A 432 -40.12 -5.90 28.25
N LEU A 433 -40.19 -7.20 28.01
CA LEU A 433 -39.15 -8.16 28.44
C LEU A 433 -38.12 -8.42 27.33
N TYR A 434 -36.86 -8.57 27.71
CA TYR A 434 -35.75 -8.88 26.79
C TYR A 434 -34.74 -9.89 27.39
N TYR A 435 -34.11 -10.71 26.54
CA TYR A 435 -32.94 -11.56 26.86
C TYR A 435 -31.80 -11.20 25.88
N TYR A 436 -30.66 -10.76 26.42
CA TYR A 436 -29.49 -10.18 25.71
C TYR A 436 -29.86 -9.26 24.54
N GLY A 437 -30.93 -8.48 24.73
CA GLY A 437 -31.43 -7.49 23.80
C GLY A 437 -32.58 -7.93 22.89
N MET A 438 -32.85 -9.22 22.69
CA MET A 438 -33.99 -9.68 21.89
C MET A 438 -35.29 -9.59 22.70
N GLN A 439 -36.38 -9.10 22.11
CA GLN A 439 -37.66 -8.97 22.82
C GLN A 439 -38.36 -10.33 22.98
N ILE A 440 -38.62 -10.73 24.23
CA ILE A 440 -39.35 -11.95 24.56
C ILE A 440 -40.85 -11.70 24.44
N GLN A 441 -41.56 -12.60 23.77
CA GLN A 441 -43.02 -12.55 23.54
C GLN A 441 -43.61 -13.94 23.77
N ALA A 442 -44.91 -14.01 24.05
CA ALA A 442 -45.65 -15.28 24.08
C ALA A 442 -46.10 -15.64 22.65
N ASP A 443 -45.95 -16.90 22.25
CA ASP A 443 -46.10 -17.36 20.86
C ASP A 443 -47.18 -18.45 20.75
N ASP A 444 -47.07 -19.54 21.51
CA ASP A 444 -48.09 -20.60 21.59
C ASP A 444 -49.44 -20.12 22.12
N TYR A 445 -49.39 -19.14 23.04
CA TYR A 445 -50.54 -18.63 23.79
C TYR A 445 -50.48 -17.11 23.92
N LYS A 446 -51.64 -16.48 24.08
CA LYS A 446 -51.78 -15.04 24.32
C LYS A 446 -51.05 -14.54 25.57
N TYR A 447 -50.86 -15.40 26.57
CA TYR A 447 -50.03 -15.14 27.75
C TYR A 447 -49.24 -16.37 28.16
N GLN A 448 -47.92 -16.21 28.35
CA GLN A 448 -47.03 -17.24 28.90
C GLN A 448 -46.15 -16.62 29.99
N ILE A 449 -45.47 -17.45 30.77
CA ILE A 449 -44.40 -17.02 31.68
C ILE A 449 -43.05 -17.18 30.97
N ALA A 450 -42.15 -16.21 31.13
CA ALA A 450 -40.73 -16.36 30.82
C ALA A 450 -39.90 -16.21 32.11
N GLU A 451 -38.89 -17.06 32.31
CA GLU A 451 -37.98 -16.97 33.47
C GLU A 451 -36.60 -16.46 33.05
N VAL A 452 -36.29 -15.19 33.36
CA VAL A 452 -34.98 -14.57 33.09
C VAL A 452 -34.19 -14.50 34.39
N ASN A 453 -33.03 -15.15 34.46
CA ASN A 453 -32.11 -15.14 35.62
C ASN A 453 -32.81 -15.41 36.97
N GLY A 454 -33.67 -16.44 37.02
CA GLY A 454 -34.42 -16.80 38.24
C GLY A 454 -35.54 -15.82 38.61
N LYS A 455 -36.08 -15.11 37.61
CA LYS A 455 -37.20 -14.15 37.76
C LYS A 455 -38.27 -14.43 36.71
N LYS A 456 -39.46 -14.82 37.15
CA LYS A 456 -40.61 -15.10 36.28
C LYS A 456 -41.39 -13.83 35.95
N PHE A 457 -41.75 -13.68 34.68
CA PHE A 457 -42.55 -12.58 34.16
C PHE A 457 -43.70 -13.13 33.32
N ILE A 458 -44.92 -12.66 33.58
CA ILE A 458 -46.04 -12.89 32.67
C ILE A 458 -45.83 -11.98 31.46
N VAL A 459 -45.73 -12.54 30.25
CA VAL A 459 -45.65 -11.77 28.99
C VAL A 459 -46.82 -12.11 28.08
N ASN A 460 -47.10 -11.23 27.12
CA ASN A 460 -48.09 -11.48 26.07
C ASN A 460 -47.44 -11.54 24.68
N SER A 461 -48.24 -11.82 23.64
CA SER A 461 -47.83 -11.84 22.22
C SER A 461 -47.45 -10.47 21.61
N ASN A 462 -47.15 -9.49 22.46
CA ASN A 462 -46.51 -8.22 22.08
C ASN A 462 -45.26 -7.98 22.93
N GLY A 463 -44.83 -8.97 23.73
CA GLY A 463 -43.79 -8.90 24.75
C GLY A 463 -44.01 -7.88 25.87
N SER A 464 -45.26 -7.42 26.09
CA SER A 464 -45.58 -6.58 27.25
C SER A 464 -45.60 -7.42 28.53
N ILE A 465 -44.87 -6.98 29.55
CA ILE A 465 -44.91 -7.58 30.88
C ILE A 465 -46.26 -7.24 31.54
N GLN A 466 -46.97 -8.25 32.00
CA GLN A 466 -48.28 -8.14 32.64
C GLN A 466 -48.14 -8.13 34.16
N HIS A 467 -48.76 -7.17 34.83
CA HIS A 467 -48.55 -6.90 36.26
C HIS A 467 -49.87 -6.53 37.00
N SER A 468 -50.96 -7.20 36.65
CA SER A 468 -52.30 -6.93 37.17
C SER A 468 -52.84 -8.13 37.94
N ASN A 469 -53.50 -7.89 39.08
CA ASN A 469 -54.09 -8.96 39.89
C ASN A 469 -55.39 -9.51 39.26
N THR A 470 -55.24 -10.36 38.25
CA THR A 470 -56.33 -10.99 37.49
C THR A 470 -56.00 -12.44 37.15
N GLU A 471 -56.97 -13.20 36.68
CA GLU A 471 -56.69 -14.35 35.83
C GLU A 471 -56.31 -13.85 34.43
N TYR A 472 -55.25 -14.42 33.85
CA TYR A 472 -54.90 -14.28 32.44
C TYR A 472 -55.49 -15.45 31.66
N LYS A 473 -56.22 -15.16 30.58
CA LYS A 473 -57.11 -16.12 29.91
C LYS A 473 -57.04 -16.08 28.40
N GLU A 474 -57.32 -17.23 27.82
CA GLU A 474 -57.50 -17.49 26.39
C GLU A 474 -58.70 -18.43 26.23
N ASP A 475 -59.59 -18.12 25.29
CA ASP A 475 -60.86 -18.80 24.96
C ASP A 475 -61.82 -19.18 26.11
N GLY A 476 -61.51 -18.75 27.34
CA GLY A 476 -62.31 -18.96 28.56
C GLY A 476 -61.48 -19.60 29.68
N ASP A 477 -60.46 -20.37 29.32
CA ASP A 477 -59.57 -21.07 30.24
C ASP A 477 -58.56 -20.14 30.90
N VAL A 478 -58.12 -20.50 32.11
CA VAL A 478 -57.14 -19.74 32.90
C VAL A 478 -55.76 -20.26 32.58
N LEU A 479 -54.97 -19.47 31.86
CA LEU A 479 -53.56 -19.77 31.60
C LEU A 479 -52.71 -19.55 32.87
N ILE A 480 -52.93 -18.43 33.55
CA ILE A 480 -52.16 -18.02 34.75
C ILE A 480 -53.14 -17.32 35.72
N ASP A 481 -53.28 -17.80 36.96
CA ASP A 481 -54.01 -17.07 38.01
C ASP A 481 -53.07 -16.15 38.80
N ALA A 482 -53.18 -14.84 38.54
CA ALA A 482 -52.45 -13.80 39.25
C ALA A 482 -53.33 -12.96 40.20
N LYS A 483 -54.57 -13.39 40.52
CA LYS A 483 -55.50 -12.67 41.43
C LYS A 483 -54.90 -12.30 42.78
N LYS A 484 -53.87 -13.01 43.24
CA LYS A 484 -53.13 -12.76 44.49
C LYS A 484 -51.61 -12.60 44.29
N ALA A 485 -51.15 -12.40 43.05
CA ALA A 485 -49.74 -12.24 42.73
C ALA A 485 -49.12 -11.03 43.44
N SER A 486 -47.89 -11.20 43.93
CA SER A 486 -46.99 -10.08 44.24
C SER A 486 -46.16 -9.76 43.00
N TYR A 487 -45.75 -8.49 42.86
CA TYR A 487 -44.90 -8.03 41.77
C TYR A 487 -43.79 -7.14 42.32
N ASP A 488 -42.54 -7.39 41.94
CA ASP A 488 -41.43 -6.48 42.30
C ASP A 488 -41.65 -5.12 41.62
N THR A 489 -41.63 -4.05 42.41
CA THR A 489 -41.75 -2.67 41.92
C THR A 489 -40.50 -1.83 42.21
N THR A 490 -39.48 -2.43 42.82
CA THR A 490 -38.28 -1.79 43.35
C THR A 490 -37.02 -2.16 42.57
N ASN A 491 -36.86 -3.43 42.18
CA ASN A 491 -35.78 -3.81 41.27
C ASN A 491 -36.01 -3.16 39.89
N LYS A 492 -34.98 -2.49 39.37
CA LYS A 492 -35.07 -1.73 38.11
C LYS A 492 -34.89 -2.60 36.87
N GLN A 493 -34.07 -3.65 36.96
CA GLN A 493 -33.84 -4.60 35.88
C GLN A 493 -34.97 -5.62 35.81
N TYR A 494 -35.35 -6.19 36.95
CA TYR A 494 -36.36 -7.26 37.04
C TYR A 494 -37.73 -6.75 37.48
N LYS A 495 -38.09 -5.52 37.06
CA LYS A 495 -39.36 -4.89 37.47
C LYS A 495 -40.57 -5.67 36.97
N TYR A 496 -41.49 -5.94 37.89
CA TYR A 496 -42.66 -6.81 37.77
C TYR A 496 -42.35 -8.31 37.67
N ALA A 497 -41.17 -8.76 38.14
CA ALA A 497 -40.95 -10.16 38.46
C ALA A 497 -41.98 -10.62 39.52
N THR A 498 -42.40 -11.88 39.43
CA THR A 498 -43.45 -12.49 40.25
C THR A 498 -43.20 -13.98 40.46
N ASP A 499 -43.89 -14.61 41.42
CA ASP A 499 -43.72 -16.02 41.80
C ASP A 499 -44.90 -16.92 41.37
N VAL A 500 -45.73 -16.46 40.42
CA VAL A 500 -46.88 -17.26 39.93
C VAL A 500 -46.45 -18.42 39.03
N THR A 501 -47.32 -19.43 38.95
CA THR A 501 -47.18 -20.60 38.07
C THR A 501 -48.15 -20.54 36.89
N SER A 502 -47.74 -21.10 35.76
CA SER A 502 -48.57 -21.28 34.57
C SER A 502 -49.29 -22.64 34.56
N ASN A 503 -50.45 -22.71 33.90
CA ASN A 503 -51.13 -23.95 33.52
C ASN A 503 -50.73 -24.42 32.10
N VAL A 504 -50.02 -23.58 31.35
CA VAL A 504 -49.43 -23.87 30.02
C VAL A 504 -47.91 -23.80 30.07
N ALA A 505 -47.21 -24.21 29.01
CA ALA A 505 -45.75 -24.15 28.97
C ALA A 505 -45.22 -22.72 29.17
N ASP A 506 -44.22 -22.59 30.05
CA ASP A 506 -43.37 -21.41 30.16
C ASP A 506 -42.48 -21.34 28.89
N ILE A 507 -42.12 -20.12 28.46
CA ILE A 507 -41.27 -19.86 27.30
C ILE A 507 -39.83 -20.33 27.59
N ASP A 508 -39.29 -21.19 26.73
CA ASP A 508 -37.88 -21.53 26.75
C ASP A 508 -37.04 -20.40 26.11
N LEU A 509 -36.03 -19.91 26.81
CA LEU A 509 -35.13 -18.87 26.29
C LEU A 509 -34.05 -19.44 25.35
N ASN A 510 -33.88 -20.77 25.30
CA ASN A 510 -33.09 -21.44 24.27
C ASN A 510 -33.72 -21.32 22.87
N ASP A 511 -35.03 -21.08 22.77
CA ASP A 511 -35.69 -20.75 21.51
C ASP A 511 -35.40 -19.33 21.01
N PHE A 512 -34.73 -18.50 21.82
CA PHE A 512 -34.31 -17.14 21.46
C PHE A 512 -32.80 -17.06 21.24
N VAL A 513 -31.99 -17.77 22.05
CA VAL A 513 -30.52 -17.74 22.00
C VAL A 513 -29.93 -19.12 22.29
N GLU A 514 -29.24 -19.72 21.32
CA GLU A 514 -28.66 -21.07 21.41
C GLU A 514 -27.21 -21.06 21.94
N GLY A 515 -26.87 -22.08 22.74
CA GLY A 515 -25.49 -22.51 22.96
C GLY A 515 -24.71 -21.72 24.02
N LYS A 516 -25.42 -21.09 24.96
CA LYS A 516 -24.84 -20.36 26.09
C LYS A 516 -24.98 -21.13 27.41
#